data_AF-A0A2H9LMF9-F1
#
_entry.id   AF-A0A2H9LMF9-F1
#
_cell.length_a   1.000
_cell.length_b   1.000
_cell.length_c   1.000
_cell.angle_alpha   90.00
_cell.angle_beta   90.00
_cell.angle_gamma   90.00
#
_symmetry.space_group_name_H-M   'P 1'
#
loop_
_entity.id
_entity.type
_entity.pdbx_description
1 polymer ?
#
loop_
_entity_poly.entity_id
_entity_poly.type
_entity_poly.pdbx_seq_one_letter_code
_entity_poly.pdbx_strand_id
1 'polypeptide(L)'
;MKLGNVFTKERAVNALKSVGKLRLKISHDSMITFSALLLILFIAFTVRIFPMRWEIQTGTMHLSEFDPYHQYSLAKYMVEHGLVSPYWPTQWINKQRWYPDGINMAITYPSLAMTAAFFYDIVSFLGVNIDLM
;
A
#
# COMPACT_ATOMS: atom_id res chain seq x y z
N MET A 1 27.91 -34.03 4.15
CA MET A 1 26.46 -33.79 3.93
C MET A 1 26.34 -32.66 2.92
N LYS A 2 26.04 -32.94 1.64
CA LYS A 2 26.07 -31.94 0.56
C LYS A 2 24.68 -31.32 0.40
N LEU A 3 24.48 -30.08 0.83
CA LEU A 3 23.31 -29.27 0.45
C LEU A 3 23.51 -28.78 -0.99
N GLY A 4 22.86 -29.46 -1.94
CA GLY A 4 22.86 -29.05 -3.34
C GLY A 4 22.03 -27.79 -3.56
N ASN A 5 22.57 -26.86 -4.35
CA ASN A 5 21.90 -25.65 -4.84
C ASN A 5 20.56 -25.99 -5.53
N VAL A 6 19.43 -25.68 -4.90
CA VAL A 6 18.07 -26.04 -5.40
C VAL A 6 17.47 -24.99 -6.36
N PHE A 7 18.14 -23.86 -6.61
CA PHE A 7 17.63 -22.80 -7.49
C PHE A 7 18.45 -22.65 -8.78
N THR A 8 18.32 -23.63 -9.67
CA THR A 8 18.93 -23.61 -11.00
C THR A 8 18.19 -22.61 -11.91
N LYS A 9 18.94 -21.69 -12.54
CA LYS A 9 18.44 -20.67 -13.51
C LYS A 9 17.51 -21.24 -14.58
N GLU A 10 17.67 -22.52 -14.91
CA GLU A 10 16.82 -23.26 -15.84
C GLU A 10 15.36 -23.35 -15.41
N ARG A 11 15.05 -23.44 -14.10
CA ARG A 11 13.66 -23.42 -13.61
C ARG A 11 13.02 -22.06 -13.81
N ALA A 12 13.76 -20.97 -13.58
CA ALA A 12 13.27 -19.61 -13.81
C ALA A 12 13.01 -19.35 -15.31
N VAL A 13 13.93 -19.79 -16.18
CA VAL A 13 13.78 -19.67 -17.63
C VAL A 13 12.62 -20.52 -18.16
N ASN A 14 12.42 -21.72 -17.62
CA ASN A 14 11.29 -22.58 -17.98
C ASN A 14 9.95 -22.05 -17.44
N ALA A 15 9.94 -21.44 -16.26
CA ALA A 15 8.75 -20.75 -15.73
C ALA A 15 8.39 -19.53 -16.58
N LEU A 16 9.37 -18.73 -17.00
CA LEU A 16 9.17 -17.60 -17.94
C LEU A 16 8.66 -18.09 -19.30
N LYS A 17 9.21 -19.19 -19.84
CA LYS A 17 8.71 -19.82 -21.07
C LYS A 17 7.31 -20.41 -20.92
N SER A 18 6.92 -20.92 -19.74
CA SER A 18 5.56 -21.43 -19.51
C SER A 18 4.54 -20.31 -19.40
N VAL A 19 4.93 -19.15 -18.84
CA VAL A 19 4.11 -17.94 -18.87
C VAL A 19 3.90 -17.46 -20.31
N GLY A 20 4.93 -17.49 -21.15
CA GLY A 20 4.81 -17.20 -22.59
C GLY A 20 3.95 -18.22 -23.38
N LYS A 21 3.73 -19.43 -22.84
CA LYS A 21 2.85 -20.45 -23.41
C LYS A 21 1.39 -20.33 -22.95
N LEU A 22 1.05 -19.39 -22.06
CA LEU A 22 -0.33 -19.03 -21.77
C LEU A 22 -0.94 -18.37 -23.02
N ARG A 23 -1.40 -19.22 -23.94
CA ARG A 23 -2.34 -18.81 -24.99
C ARG A 23 -3.65 -18.48 -24.29
N LEU A 24 -3.79 -17.23 -23.86
CA LEU A 24 -5.06 -16.70 -23.38
C LEU A 24 -6.05 -16.83 -24.53
N LYS A 25 -6.93 -17.83 -24.45
CA LYS A 25 -8.00 -18.06 -25.40
C LYS A 25 -9.10 -17.04 -25.08
N ILE A 26 -8.82 -15.78 -25.38
CA ILE A 26 -9.69 -14.64 -25.08
C ILE A 26 -10.87 -14.73 -26.05
N SER A 27 -12.05 -15.04 -25.51
CA SER A 27 -13.31 -14.89 -26.25
C SER A 27 -13.56 -13.40 -26.51
N HIS A 28 -14.15 -13.06 -27.65
CA HIS A 28 -14.52 -11.67 -27.95
C HIS A 28 -15.36 -11.03 -26.82
N ASP A 29 -16.25 -11.81 -26.21
CA ASP A 29 -17.06 -11.41 -25.05
C ASP A 29 -16.19 -11.04 -23.83
N SER A 30 -15.19 -11.87 -23.52
CA SER A 30 -14.25 -11.58 -22.42
C SER A 30 -13.38 -10.35 -22.69
N MET A 31 -13.05 -10.09 -23.95
CA MET A 31 -12.28 -8.89 -24.34
C MET A 31 -13.09 -7.62 -24.14
N ILE A 32 -14.37 -7.64 -24.54
CA ILE A 32 -15.29 -6.52 -24.36
C ILE A 32 -15.49 -6.27 -22.87
N THR A 33 -15.78 -7.31 -22.08
CA THR A 33 -15.97 -7.20 -20.63
C THR A 33 -14.73 -6.63 -19.94
N PHE A 34 -13.54 -7.13 -20.27
CA PHE A 34 -12.29 -6.61 -19.71
C PHE A 34 -12.05 -5.15 -20.11
N SER A 35 -12.32 -4.78 -21.36
CA SER A 35 -12.18 -3.40 -21.83
C SER A 35 -13.13 -2.45 -21.09
N ALA A 36 -14.36 -2.88 -20.83
CA ALA A 36 -15.34 -2.11 -20.07
C ALA A 36 -14.90 -1.94 -18.61
N LEU A 37 -14.42 -3.00 -17.95
CA LEU A 37 -13.90 -2.93 -16.59
C LEU A 37 -12.67 -2.03 -16.48
N LEU A 38 -11.76 -2.09 -17.45
CA LEU A 38 -10.59 -1.22 -17.52
C LEU A 38 -11.00 0.24 -17.69
N LEU A 39 -11.97 0.51 -18.55
CA LEU A 39 -12.52 1.85 -18.74
C LEU A 39 -13.17 2.38 -17.45
N ILE A 40 -13.97 1.55 -16.77
CA ILE A 40 -14.59 1.90 -15.47
C ILE A 40 -13.51 2.23 -14.44
N LEU A 41 -12.46 1.39 -14.33
CA LEU A 41 -11.34 1.62 -13.42
C LEU A 41 -10.65 2.97 -13.73
N PHE A 42 -10.38 3.23 -15.00
CA PHE A 42 -9.69 4.46 -15.42
C PHE A 42 -10.51 5.72 -15.15
N ILE A 43 -11.81 5.69 -15.47
CA ILE A 43 -12.72 6.82 -15.20
C ILE A 43 -12.85 7.03 -13.68
N ALA A 44 -13.07 5.97 -12.90
CA ALA A 44 -13.20 6.06 -11.45
C ALA A 44 -11.92 6.61 -10.79
N PHE A 45 -10.76 6.13 -11.22
CA PHE A 45 -9.47 6.63 -10.76
C PHE A 45 -9.28 8.11 -11.09
N THR A 46 -9.57 8.52 -12.33
CA THR A 46 -9.45 9.92 -12.79
C THR A 46 -10.33 10.87 -11.99
N VAL A 47 -11.58 10.47 -11.72
CA VAL A 47 -12.51 11.28 -10.91
C VAL A 47 -12.02 11.38 -9.46
N ARG A 48 -11.50 10.29 -8.87
CA ARG A 48 -11.01 10.27 -7.48
C ARG A 48 -9.72 11.06 -7.28
N ILE A 49 -8.83 11.10 -8.28
CA ILE A 49 -7.56 11.83 -8.21
C ILE A 49 -7.71 13.31 -8.58
N PHE A 50 -8.85 13.71 -9.14
CA PHE A 50 -9.13 15.09 -9.55
C PHE A 50 -8.81 16.16 -8.49
N PRO A 51 -9.08 15.96 -7.18
CA PRO A 51 -8.75 16.94 -6.15
C PRO A 51 -7.25 17.25 -6.01
N MET A 52 -6.36 16.36 -6.47
CA MET A 52 -4.91 16.60 -6.43
C MET A 52 -4.48 17.84 -7.22
N ARG A 53 -5.32 18.37 -8.13
CA ARG A 53 -5.03 19.60 -8.86
C ARG A 53 -4.74 20.79 -7.96
N TRP A 54 -5.36 20.85 -6.78
CA TRP A 54 -5.14 21.93 -5.81
C TRP A 54 -3.92 21.67 -4.93
N GLU A 55 -3.64 20.40 -4.62
CA GLU A 55 -2.45 19.99 -3.85
C GLU A 55 -1.15 20.25 -4.62
N ILE A 56 -1.12 19.91 -5.92
CA ILE A 56 0.05 20.15 -6.78
C ILE A 56 0.36 21.66 -6.89
N GLN A 57 -0.66 22.51 -6.91
CA GLN A 57 -0.49 23.96 -6.97
C GLN A 57 0.08 24.55 -5.67
N THR A 58 -0.23 23.91 -4.53
CA THR A 58 0.19 24.37 -3.20
C THR A 58 1.60 23.85 -2.85
N GLY A 59 2.11 22.85 -3.59
CA GLY A 59 3.48 22.32 -3.43
C GLY A 59 3.65 21.36 -2.26
N THR A 60 2.60 21.11 -1.50
CA THR A 60 2.55 20.16 -0.39
C THR A 60 1.34 19.24 -0.57
N MET A 61 1.52 17.95 -0.32
CA MET A 61 0.44 16.98 -0.35
C MET A 61 -0.27 17.02 1.00
N HIS A 62 -1.50 17.52 1.05
CA HIS A 62 -2.30 17.50 2.28
C HIS A 62 -3.34 16.38 2.25
N LEU A 63 -3.65 15.89 3.44
CA LEU A 63 -4.83 15.07 3.64
C LEU A 63 -6.02 16.02 3.71
N SER A 64 -7.05 15.71 2.91
CA SER A 64 -8.33 16.39 3.01
C SER A 64 -8.95 16.12 4.37
N GLU A 65 -9.50 17.15 5.01
CA GLU A 65 -10.15 17.07 6.31
C GLU A 65 -9.21 16.73 7.48
N PHE A 66 -9.73 16.86 8.71
CA PHE A 66 -8.95 16.66 9.94
C PHE A 66 -8.83 15.18 10.35
N ASP A 67 -9.86 14.37 10.07
CA ASP A 67 -9.93 12.98 10.53
C ASP A 67 -8.80 12.08 9.98
N PRO A 68 -8.40 12.18 8.69
CA PRO A 68 -7.36 11.30 8.15
C PRO A 68 -5.98 11.48 8.80
N TYR A 69 -5.70 12.63 9.40
CA TYR A 69 -4.43 12.86 10.12
C TYR A 69 -4.25 11.92 11.32
N HIS A 70 -5.35 11.44 11.91
CA HIS A 70 -5.29 10.42 12.94
C HIS A 70 -4.76 9.09 12.38
N GLN A 71 -5.32 8.65 11.25
CA GLN A 71 -4.90 7.41 10.57
C GLN A 71 -3.48 7.51 10.02
N TYR A 72 -3.10 8.69 9.50
CA TYR A 72 -1.72 8.97 9.09
C TYR A 72 -0.74 8.83 10.25
N SER A 73 -1.05 9.40 11.44
CA SER A 73 -0.15 9.27 12.59
C SER A 73 0.06 7.81 13.04
N LEU A 74 -0.97 6.97 12.86
CA LEU A 74 -0.87 5.54 13.11
C LEU A 74 -0.02 4.84 12.04
N ALA A 75 -0.23 5.15 10.76
CA ALA A 75 0.57 4.59 9.66
C ALA A 75 2.05 4.98 9.78
N LYS A 76 2.32 6.25 10.12
CA LYS A 76 3.68 6.74 10.37
C LYS A 76 4.37 5.98 11.50
N TYR A 77 3.68 5.80 12.63
CA TYR A 77 4.21 5.01 13.73
C TYR A 77 4.49 3.55 13.34
N MET A 78 3.62 2.95 12.53
CA MET A 78 3.82 1.59 12.01
C MET A 78 5.03 1.47 11.08
N VAL A 79 5.28 2.47 10.23
CA VAL A 79 6.46 2.50 9.34
C VAL A 79 7.74 2.66 10.17
N GLU A 80 7.73 3.53 11.18
CA GLU A 80 8.92 3.83 11.99
C GLU A 80 9.26 2.74 13.02
N HIS A 81 8.25 2.10 13.62
CA HIS A 81 8.43 1.16 14.74
C HIS A 81 8.02 -0.28 14.42
N GLY A 82 7.46 -0.53 13.22
CA GLY A 82 7.01 -1.83 12.73
C GLY A 82 5.49 -1.98 12.71
N LEU A 83 4.98 -2.79 11.76
CA LEU A 83 3.54 -2.87 11.43
C LEU A 83 2.60 -3.19 12.60
N VAL A 84 3.06 -4.01 13.56
CA VAL A 84 2.23 -4.45 14.71
C VAL A 84 2.51 -3.63 15.98
N SER A 85 3.53 -2.76 15.94
CA SER A 85 4.03 -2.02 17.10
C SER A 85 2.98 -1.18 17.86
N PRO A 86 1.92 -0.60 17.23
CA PRO A 86 0.91 0.11 18.00
C PRO A 86 0.09 -0.79 18.94
N TYR A 87 0.02 -2.09 18.65
CA TYR A 87 -0.86 -3.05 19.32
C TYR A 87 -0.10 -4.02 20.22
N TRP A 88 1.10 -4.43 19.81
CA TRP A 88 1.91 -5.45 20.47
C TRP A 88 3.40 -5.12 20.38
N PRO A 89 4.21 -5.34 21.43
CA PRO A 89 3.87 -5.96 22.74
C PRO A 89 3.21 -5.00 23.73
N THR A 90 3.45 -3.70 23.59
CA THR A 90 2.86 -2.65 24.42
C THR A 90 2.00 -1.74 23.57
N GLN A 91 0.77 -1.50 24.00
CA GLN A 91 -0.12 -0.59 23.30
C GLN A 91 0.48 0.82 23.27
N TRP A 92 0.48 1.43 22.08
CA TRP A 92 1.01 2.78 21.92
C TRP A 92 0.04 3.81 22.49
N ILE A 93 0.50 4.54 23.50
CA ILE A 93 -0.20 5.69 24.06
C ILE A 93 0.43 6.96 23.51
N ASN A 94 -0.31 7.69 22.69
CA ASN A 94 0.14 8.96 22.16
C ASN A 94 -0.11 10.07 23.19
N LYS A 95 0.94 10.48 23.90
CA LYS A 95 0.91 11.56 24.90
C LYS A 95 0.87 12.97 24.31
N GLN A 96 1.06 13.12 22.99
CA GLN A 96 0.96 14.43 22.33
C GLN A 96 -0.49 14.86 22.14
N ARG A 97 -1.45 13.92 22.24
CA ARG A 97 -2.89 14.20 22.16
C ARG A 97 -3.51 13.90 23.52
N TRP A 98 -4.55 14.64 23.91
CA TRP A 98 -5.26 14.43 25.20
C TRP A 98 -4.33 14.53 26.43
N TYR A 99 -3.62 15.66 26.56
CA TYR A 99 -2.78 15.92 27.73
C TYR A 99 -3.61 15.97 29.03
N PRO A 100 -3.13 15.40 30.16
CA PRO A 100 -1.82 14.76 30.36
C PRO A 100 -1.75 13.26 30.06
N ASP A 101 -2.89 12.58 30.00
CA ASP A 101 -2.96 11.12 30.06
C ASP A 101 -2.64 10.43 28.72
N GLY A 102 -2.82 11.14 27.61
CA GLY A 102 -2.63 10.59 26.28
C GLY A 102 -3.87 9.87 25.75
N ILE A 103 -3.82 9.50 24.47
CA ILE A 103 -4.82 8.61 23.85
C ILE A 103 -4.18 7.27 23.48
N ASN A 104 -4.86 6.17 23.81
CA ASN A 104 -4.43 4.83 23.39
C ASN A 104 -4.76 4.62 21.90
N MET A 105 -3.72 4.58 21.08
CA MET A 105 -3.85 4.42 19.63
C MET A 105 -4.18 2.98 19.23
N ALA A 106 -3.93 2.00 20.09
CA ALA A 106 -4.26 0.60 19.87
C ALA A 106 -5.77 0.30 19.85
N ILE A 107 -6.60 1.26 20.26
CA ILE A 107 -8.07 1.15 20.17
C ILE A 107 -8.54 1.38 18.73
N THR A 108 -7.73 2.03 17.90
CA THR A 108 -8.03 2.32 16.50
C THR A 108 -8.00 1.05 15.66
N TYR A 109 -8.92 0.93 14.69
CA TYR A 109 -8.89 -0.19 13.74
C TYR A 109 -7.59 -0.17 12.89
N PRO A 110 -6.83 -1.28 12.86
CA PRO A 110 -5.51 -1.32 12.23
C PRO A 110 -5.53 -1.32 10.71
N SER A 111 -6.63 -1.77 10.11
CA SER A 111 -6.65 -2.23 8.71
C SER A 111 -6.17 -1.16 7.73
N LEU A 112 -6.64 0.08 7.86
CA LEU A 112 -6.27 1.17 6.96
C LEU A 112 -4.78 1.53 7.09
N ALA A 113 -4.35 1.85 8.32
CA ALA A 113 -2.98 2.27 8.58
C ALA A 113 -1.95 1.17 8.26
N MET A 114 -2.27 -0.08 8.58
CA MET A 114 -1.41 -1.23 8.31
C MET A 114 -1.30 -1.50 6.81
N THR A 115 -2.39 -1.39 6.06
CA THR A 115 -2.36 -1.54 4.60
C THR A 115 -1.52 -0.44 3.96
N ALA A 116 -1.66 0.80 4.42
CA ALA A 116 -0.86 1.93 3.95
C ALA A 116 0.63 1.75 4.23
N ALA A 117 1.00 1.38 5.47
CA ALA A 117 2.39 1.11 5.85
C ALA A 117 2.98 -0.07 5.06
N PHE A 118 2.21 -1.15 4.86
CA PHE A 118 2.65 -2.29 4.07
C PHE A 118 2.95 -1.94 2.61
N PHE A 119 2.08 -1.15 1.97
CA PHE A 119 2.34 -0.69 0.60
C PHE A 119 3.53 0.28 0.55
N TYR A 120 3.68 1.14 1.54
CA TYR A 120 4.85 2.01 1.67
C TYR A 120 6.15 1.20 1.74
N ASP A 121 6.18 0.15 2.55
CA ASP A 121 7.34 -0.73 2.69
C ASP A 121 7.66 -1.47 1.38
N ILE A 122 6.65 -1.94 0.65
CA ILE A 122 6.85 -2.56 -0.67
C ILE A 122 7.49 -1.57 -1.65
N VAL A 123 6.97 -0.35 -1.73
CA VAL A 123 7.45 0.67 -2.66
C VAL A 123 8.87 1.11 -2.30
N SER A 124 9.13 1.29 -1.01
CA SER A 124 10.47 1.60 -0.49
C SER A 124 11.45 0.46 -0.76
N PHE A 125 11.02 -0.79 -0.61
CA PHE A 125 11.81 -1.98 -0.95
C PHE A 125 12.15 -2.07 -2.44
N LEU A 126 11.25 -1.61 -3.32
CA LEU A 126 11.50 -1.51 -4.76
C LEU A 126 12.49 -0.38 -5.13
N GLY A 127 13.02 0.35 -4.15
CA GLY A 127 14.04 1.40 -4.33
C GLY A 127 13.46 2.77 -4.66
N VAL A 128 12.14 2.94 -4.53
CA VAL A 128 11.47 4.22 -4.74
C VAL A 128 11.27 4.87 -3.37
N ASN A 129 12.16 5.79 -3.01
CA ASN A 129 12.05 6.57 -1.77
C ASN A 129 11.01 7.68 -1.96
N ILE A 130 9.75 7.35 -1.69
CA ILE A 130 8.67 8.32 -1.56
C ILE A 130 8.57 8.70 -0.08
N ASP A 131 8.36 9.98 0.20
CA ASP A 131 8.04 10.41 1.56
C ASP A 131 6.63 9.94 1.91
N LEU A 132 6.40 9.50 3.15
CA LEU A 132 5.08 9.02 3.56
C LEU A 132 4.05 10.14 3.49
N MET A 133 4.48 11.38 3.79
CA MET A 133 3.81 12.66 3.54
C MET A 133 4.73 13.80 3.94
#